data_AF-A0A2I0VB73-F1
#
_entry.id   AF-A0A2I0VB73-F1
#
_cell.length_a   1.000
_cell.length_b   1.000
_cell.length_c   1.000
_cell.angle_alpha   90.00
_cell.angle_beta   90.00
_cell.angle_gamma   90.00
#
_symmetry.space_group_name_H-M   'P 1'
#
loop_
_entity.id
_entity.type
_entity.pdbx_description
1 polymer ?
#
loop_
_entity_poly.entity_id
_entity_poly.type
_entity_poly.pdbx_seq_one_letter_code
_entity_poly.pdbx_strand_id
1 'polypeptide(L)'
;MSMKRSTKEPNTTLFSDPHLYRKLAGSFQYLSITRPDIAFTTNYICQRMHQPTINDYQVLKRLLCYLQGTTHLGIPIEPDDLQLRAFVDADWASDSTDRRSIYGYCAFLGATIISWSAKKQETVAKSSTEAEYRSVSAASSEVLWLRRLLAEFHIPQTSPTTIYYDNTSAIALAHNPVFHAHTKHIEIDYHFIINHIAKGDLNISHISSIDQIADILTKPLPEDRFILLRHKLTICSKEA
;
A
#
# COMPACT_ATOMS: atom_id res chain seq x y z
N MET A 1 -10.46 -7.06 -1.43
CA MET A 1 -11.72 -7.76 -1.12
C MET A 1 -12.82 -6.72 -0.99
N SER A 2 -13.96 -6.90 -1.67
CA SER A 2 -15.03 -5.89 -1.67
C SER A 2 -15.64 -5.74 -0.28
N MET A 3 -15.24 -4.67 0.42
CA MET A 3 -15.96 -4.17 1.58
C MET A 3 -17.15 -3.38 1.06
N LYS A 4 -18.26 -4.05 0.72
CA LYS A 4 -19.53 -3.35 0.44
C LYS A 4 -19.81 -2.43 1.63
N ARG A 5 -19.74 -1.11 1.41
CA ARG A 5 -20.28 -0.12 2.34
C ARG A 5 -21.79 -0.37 2.40
N SER A 6 -22.22 -1.04 3.46
CA SER A 6 -23.64 -1.20 3.75
C SER A 6 -24.22 0.19 4.01
N THR A 7 -25.19 0.61 3.20
CA THR A 7 -26.00 1.83 3.37
C THR A 7 -26.98 1.74 4.56
N LYS A 8 -26.82 0.75 5.45
CA LYS A 8 -27.53 0.69 6.74
C LYS A 8 -26.72 1.47 7.77
N GLU A 9 -27.41 2.20 8.66
CA GLU A 9 -26.81 2.88 9.81
C GLU A 9 -25.69 2.02 10.44
N PRO A 10 -24.58 2.63 10.87
CA PRO A 10 -23.50 1.87 11.50
C PRO A 10 -24.10 1.17 12.72
N ASN A 11 -24.26 -0.15 12.65
CA ASN A 11 -24.55 -0.96 13.83
C ASN A 11 -23.39 -0.76 14.81
N THR A 12 -23.59 0.13 15.78
CA THR A 12 -22.63 0.51 16.82
C THR A 12 -22.54 -0.53 17.93
N THR A 13 -23.30 -1.62 17.84
CA THR A 13 -23.26 -2.71 18.80
C THR A 13 -21.86 -3.30 18.87
N LEU A 14 -21.26 -3.21 20.06
CA LEU A 14 -19.94 -3.76 20.34
C LEU A 14 -19.94 -5.28 20.25
N PHE A 15 -18.85 -5.83 19.74
CA PHE A 15 -18.63 -7.27 19.74
C PHE A 15 -18.32 -7.74 21.17
N SER A 16 -18.99 -8.81 21.60
CA SER A 16 -18.96 -9.29 22.98
C SER A 16 -17.60 -9.84 23.43
N ASP A 17 -16.74 -10.26 22.51
CA ASP A 17 -15.41 -10.83 22.81
C ASP A 17 -14.27 -10.07 22.10
N PRO A 18 -13.85 -8.89 22.62
CA PRO A 18 -12.73 -8.15 22.06
C PRO A 18 -11.39 -8.91 22.09
N HIS A 19 -11.23 -9.89 22.98
CA HIS A 19 -10.00 -10.68 23.08
C HIS A 19 -9.85 -11.62 21.88
N LEU A 20 -10.92 -12.32 21.50
CA LEU A 20 -10.94 -13.14 20.28
C LEU A 20 -10.64 -12.29 19.04
N TYR A 21 -11.24 -11.09 18.94
CA TYR A 21 -10.99 -10.17 17.84
C TYR A 21 -9.51 -9.81 17.73
N ARG A 22 -8.87 -9.39 18.83
CA ARG A 22 -7.44 -9.02 18.87
C ARG A 22 -6.53 -10.19 18.50
N LYS A 23 -6.84 -11.40 19.00
CA LYS A 23 -6.07 -12.61 18.68
C LYS A 23 -6.08 -12.87 17.17
N LEU A 24 -7.25 -12.83 16.53
CA LEU A 24 -7.38 -13.05 15.10
C LEU A 24 -6.75 -11.92 14.27
N ALA A 25 -6.92 -10.66 14.70
CA ALA A 25 -6.27 -9.52 14.06
C ALA A 25 -4.74 -9.64 14.07
N GLY A 26 -4.16 -10.08 15.19
CA GLY A 26 -2.72 -10.38 15.29
C GLY A 26 -2.28 -11.50 14.35
N SER A 27 -3.07 -12.57 14.22
CA SER A 27 -2.79 -13.64 13.25
C SER A 27 -2.82 -13.15 11.80
N PHE A 28 -3.74 -12.25 11.45
CA PHE A 28 -3.78 -11.62 10.13
C PHE A 28 -2.59 -10.72 9.87
N GLN A 29 -2.16 -9.96 10.89
CA GLN A 29 -0.95 -9.14 10.78
C GLN A 29 0.27 -10.00 10.47
N TYR A 30 0.39 -11.17 11.09
CA TYR A 30 1.46 -12.12 10.77
C TYR A 30 1.33 -12.68 9.34
N LEU A 31 0.14 -13.11 8.92
CA LEU A 31 -0.08 -13.61 7.56
C LEU A 31 0.20 -12.57 6.48
N SER A 32 0.00 -11.28 6.77
CA SER A 32 0.26 -10.19 5.83
C SER A 32 1.71 -10.10 5.36
N ILE A 33 2.65 -10.76 6.06
CA ILE A 33 4.07 -10.91 5.67
C ILE A 33 4.24 -11.78 4.42
N THR A 34 3.28 -12.67 4.14
CA THR A 34 3.32 -13.57 2.95
C THR A 34 2.12 -13.38 2.03
N ARG A 35 1.17 -12.52 2.42
CA ARG A 35 -0.10 -12.28 1.71
C ARG A 35 -0.33 -10.78 1.49
N PRO A 36 0.28 -10.18 0.46
CA PRO A 36 0.12 -8.75 0.19
C PRO A 36 -1.35 -8.37 -0.10
N ASP A 37 -2.11 -9.28 -0.70
CA ASP A 37 -3.52 -9.11 -1.05
C ASP A 37 -4.45 -8.88 0.15
N ILE A 38 -4.04 -9.24 1.36
CA ILE A 38 -4.83 -9.01 2.58
C ILE A 38 -4.37 -7.79 3.38
N ALA A 39 -3.26 -7.13 3.00
CA ALA A 39 -2.62 -6.10 3.81
C ALA A 39 -3.58 -4.93 4.14
N PHE A 40 -4.32 -4.44 3.15
CA PHE A 40 -5.32 -3.39 3.34
C PHE A 40 -6.42 -3.79 4.33
N THR A 41 -7.02 -4.97 4.13
CA THR A 41 -8.12 -5.46 4.98
C THR A 41 -7.63 -5.74 6.41
N THR A 42 -6.42 -6.25 6.55
CA THR A 42 -5.76 -6.49 7.83
C THR A 42 -5.52 -5.18 8.56
N ASN A 43 -4.97 -4.17 7.88
CA ASN A 43 -4.77 -2.84 8.45
C ASN A 43 -6.10 -2.24 8.95
N TYR A 44 -7.16 -2.33 8.16
CA TYR A 44 -8.50 -1.88 8.53
C TYR A 44 -9.04 -2.58 9.80
N ILE A 45 -8.90 -3.91 9.89
CA ILE A 45 -9.30 -4.70 11.06
C ILE A 45 -8.49 -4.28 12.30
N CYS A 46 -7.16 -4.14 12.14
CA CYS A 46 -6.27 -3.75 13.23
C CYS A 46 -6.63 -2.38 13.81
N GLN A 47 -7.03 -1.41 12.98
CA GLN A 47 -7.44 -0.07 13.48
C GLN A 47 -8.64 -0.11 14.45
N ARG A 48 -9.47 -1.16 14.41
CA ARG A 48 -10.70 -1.27 15.21
C ARG A 48 -10.55 -2.19 16.44
N MET A 49 -9.35 -2.69 16.69
CA MET A 49 -9.10 -3.73 17.69
C MET A 49 -9.37 -3.32 19.15
N HIS A 50 -9.46 -2.01 19.44
CA HIS A 50 -9.75 -1.50 20.78
C HIS A 50 -11.23 -1.63 21.14
N GLN A 51 -12.14 -1.30 20.21
CA GLN A 51 -13.59 -1.36 20.41
C GLN A 51 -14.27 -1.91 19.14
N PRO A 52 -14.09 -3.21 18.84
CA PRO A 52 -14.65 -3.81 17.63
C PRO A 52 -16.18 -3.89 17.72
N THR A 53 -16.86 -3.57 16.63
CA THR A 53 -18.31 -3.77 16.48
C THR A 53 -18.63 -5.15 15.92
N ILE A 54 -19.91 -5.55 15.98
CA ILE A 54 -20.38 -6.77 15.31
C ILE A 54 -20.06 -6.74 13.81
N ASN A 55 -20.20 -5.59 13.16
CA ASN A 55 -19.87 -5.42 11.74
C ASN A 55 -18.38 -5.65 11.46
N ASP A 56 -17.50 -5.18 12.35
CA ASP A 56 -16.05 -5.40 12.22
C ASP A 56 -15.70 -6.86 12.32
N TYR A 57 -16.38 -7.59 13.21
CA TYR A 57 -16.22 -9.03 13.31
C TYR A 57 -16.72 -9.77 12.06
N GLN A 58 -17.76 -9.27 11.38
CA GLN A 58 -18.18 -9.83 10.09
C GLN A 58 -17.15 -9.61 8.99
N VAL A 59 -16.49 -8.45 8.95
CA VAL A 59 -15.37 -8.19 8.04
C VAL A 59 -14.21 -9.14 8.32
N LEU A 60 -13.87 -9.32 9.60
CA LEU A 60 -12.84 -10.26 10.06
C LEU A 60 -13.18 -11.70 9.61
N LYS A 61 -14.42 -12.15 9.82
CA LYS A 61 -14.89 -13.48 9.35
C LYS A 61 -14.80 -13.64 7.83
N ARG A 62 -15.15 -12.62 7.06
CA ARG A 62 -15.01 -12.66 5.59
C ARG A 62 -13.55 -12.87 5.18
N LEU A 63 -12.61 -12.21 5.87
CA LEU A 63 -11.18 -12.42 5.62
C LEU A 63 -10.74 -13.85 5.95
N LEU A 64 -11.25 -14.45 7.03
CA LEU A 64 -11.02 -15.89 7.32
C LEU A 64 -11.53 -16.78 6.18
N CYS A 65 -12.76 -16.58 5.70
CA CYS A 65 -13.30 -17.36 4.60
C CYS A 65 -12.49 -17.20 3.32
N TYR A 66 -12.04 -15.98 3.02
CA TYR A 66 -11.17 -15.71 1.88
C TYR A 66 -9.84 -16.45 1.98
N LEU A 67 -9.19 -16.42 3.15
CA LEU A 67 -7.95 -17.15 3.40
C LEU A 67 -8.15 -18.66 3.25
N GLN A 68 -9.22 -19.20 3.81
CA GLN A 68 -9.57 -20.61 3.67
C GLN A 68 -9.79 -21.02 2.21
N GLY A 69 -10.42 -20.18 1.40
CA GLY A 69 -10.64 -20.42 -0.02
C GLY A 69 -9.41 -20.19 -0.90
N THR A 70 -8.34 -19.62 -0.36
CA THR A 70 -7.12 -19.23 -1.12
C THR A 70 -5.83 -19.76 -0.49
N THR A 71 -5.91 -20.89 0.21
CA THR A 71 -4.75 -21.55 0.84
C THR A 71 -3.72 -22.04 -0.17
N HIS A 72 -4.13 -22.28 -1.41
CA HIS A 72 -3.27 -22.71 -2.52
C HIS A 72 -2.50 -21.54 -3.17
N LEU A 73 -2.85 -20.28 -2.85
CA LEU A 73 -2.17 -19.11 -3.40
C LEU A 73 -0.88 -18.79 -2.64
N GLY A 74 0.15 -18.41 -3.37
CA GLY A 74 1.42 -17.94 -2.84
C GLY A 74 2.11 -16.94 -3.75
N ILE A 75 3.32 -16.52 -3.37
CA ILE A 75 4.19 -15.67 -4.19
C ILE A 75 5.21 -16.60 -4.86
N PRO A 76 5.15 -16.81 -6.18
CA PRO A 76 6.17 -17.54 -6.91
C PRO A 76 7.45 -16.71 -6.92
N ILE A 77 8.59 -17.36 -6.74
CA ILE A 77 9.91 -16.74 -6.86
C ILE A 77 10.54 -17.35 -8.10
N GLU A 78 10.54 -16.57 -9.19
CA GLU A 78 11.08 -16.99 -10.48
C GLU A 78 12.30 -16.14 -10.84
N PRO A 79 13.30 -16.71 -11.55
CA PRO A 79 14.43 -15.94 -12.06
C PRO A 79 13.97 -14.85 -13.05
N ASP A 80 14.49 -13.63 -12.88
CA ASP A 80 14.19 -12.49 -13.75
C ASP A 80 15.37 -11.49 -13.73
N ASP A 81 15.23 -10.31 -14.35
CA ASP A 81 16.25 -9.26 -14.54
C ASP A 81 16.76 -8.58 -13.26
N LEU A 82 16.18 -8.91 -12.10
CA LEU A 82 16.47 -8.36 -10.78
C LEU A 82 16.45 -6.81 -10.74
N GLN A 83 15.62 -6.18 -11.57
CA GLN A 83 15.43 -4.73 -11.57
C GLN A 83 14.37 -4.35 -10.54
N LEU A 84 14.72 -3.40 -9.67
CA LEU A 84 13.81 -2.87 -8.66
C LEU A 84 12.85 -1.85 -9.28
N ARG A 85 11.55 -2.02 -9.02
CA ARG A 85 10.48 -1.08 -9.38
C ARG A 85 9.45 -1.01 -8.27
N ALA A 86 8.77 0.13 -8.13
CA ALA A 86 7.75 0.31 -7.10
C ALA A 86 6.50 1.00 -7.63
N PHE A 87 5.38 0.75 -6.97
CA PHE A 87 4.08 1.35 -7.22
C PHE A 87 3.57 1.96 -5.93
N VAL A 88 2.98 3.15 -6.02
CA VAL A 88 2.49 3.90 -4.85
C VAL A 88 1.12 4.45 -5.17
N ASP A 89 0.20 4.34 -4.20
CA ASP A 89 -1.12 4.96 -4.26
C ASP A 89 -1.48 5.56 -2.89
N ALA A 90 -2.36 6.54 -2.89
CA ALA A 90 -2.89 7.15 -1.68
C ALA A 90 -4.39 7.39 -1.82
N ASP A 91 -5.18 6.95 -0.84
CA ASP A 91 -6.61 7.26 -0.75
C ASP A 91 -6.83 8.37 0.27
N TRP A 92 -7.18 9.56 -0.23
CA TRP A 92 -7.30 10.78 0.57
C TRP A 92 -8.59 10.79 1.40
N ALA A 93 -8.46 11.13 2.68
CA ALA A 93 -9.57 11.26 3.63
C ALA A 93 -10.51 10.02 3.68
N SER A 94 -9.95 8.83 3.42
CA SER A 94 -10.70 7.58 3.32
C SER A 94 -11.37 7.17 4.63
N ASP A 95 -10.81 7.59 5.77
CA ASP A 95 -11.41 7.44 7.09
C ASP A 95 -12.28 8.64 7.47
N SER A 96 -13.59 8.42 7.60
CA SER A 96 -14.55 9.45 8.02
C SER A 96 -14.40 9.88 9.48
N THR A 97 -13.69 9.11 10.32
CA THR A 97 -13.57 9.35 11.77
C THR A 97 -12.43 10.31 12.12
N ASP A 98 -11.27 10.17 11.50
CA ASP A 98 -10.10 11.02 11.76
C ASP A 98 -9.54 11.73 10.51
N ARG A 99 -10.16 11.51 9.33
CA ARG A 99 -9.82 12.13 8.05
C ARG A 99 -8.37 11.90 7.59
N ARG A 100 -7.68 10.90 8.14
CA ARG A 100 -6.33 10.55 7.69
C ARG A 100 -6.39 9.68 6.45
N SER A 101 -5.46 9.93 5.54
CA SER A 101 -5.32 9.15 4.31
C SER A 101 -4.69 7.78 4.58
N ILE A 102 -5.01 6.81 3.74
CA ILE A 102 -4.31 5.52 3.70
C ILE A 102 -3.40 5.56 2.49
N TYR A 103 -2.13 5.20 2.68
CA TYR A 103 -1.22 4.99 1.56
C TYR A 103 -0.84 3.53 1.46
N GLY A 104 -0.59 3.13 0.21
CA GLY A 104 -0.17 1.80 -0.16
C GLY A 104 1.06 1.88 -1.02
N TYR A 105 2.02 0.97 -0.79
CA TYR A 105 3.13 0.78 -1.72
C TYR A 105 3.40 -0.70 -1.91
N CYS A 106 3.87 -1.07 -3.09
CA CYS A 106 4.49 -2.36 -3.36
C CYS A 106 5.74 -2.19 -4.21
N ALA A 107 6.75 -3.01 -3.94
CA ALA A 107 8.02 -3.03 -4.64
C ALA A 107 8.28 -4.43 -5.19
N PHE A 108 8.77 -4.49 -6.42
CA PHE A 108 9.06 -5.70 -7.17
C PHE A 108 10.54 -5.74 -7.53
N LEU A 109 11.12 -6.94 -7.50
CA LEU A 109 12.42 -7.25 -8.05
C LEU A 109 12.20 -8.16 -9.26
N GLY A 110 12.40 -7.63 -10.47
CA GLY A 110 11.88 -8.23 -11.69
C GLY A 110 10.36 -8.37 -11.62
N ALA A 111 9.84 -9.57 -11.92
CA ALA A 111 8.44 -9.92 -11.79
C ALA A 111 7.99 -10.14 -10.34
N THR A 112 8.87 -10.47 -9.41
CA THR A 112 8.47 -10.93 -8.06
C THR A 112 8.26 -9.76 -7.11
N ILE A 113 7.12 -9.72 -6.40
CA ILE A 113 6.91 -8.75 -5.31
C ILE A 113 7.78 -9.11 -4.10
N ILE A 114 8.50 -8.12 -3.55
CA ILE A 114 9.45 -8.34 -2.45
C ILE A 114 9.16 -7.48 -1.22
N SER A 115 8.43 -6.37 -1.37
CA SER A 115 8.05 -5.52 -0.24
C SER A 115 6.72 -4.84 -0.50
N TRP A 116 5.93 -4.65 0.55
CA TRP A 116 4.64 -3.98 0.47
C TRP A 116 4.21 -3.43 1.82
N SER A 117 3.32 -2.45 1.77
CA SER A 117 2.70 -1.90 2.97
C SER A 117 1.37 -1.25 2.64
N ALA A 118 0.42 -1.38 3.56
CA ALA A 118 -0.81 -0.59 3.62
C ALA A 118 -0.86 0.08 4.99
N LYS A 119 -0.70 1.41 5.03
CA LYS A 119 -0.57 2.16 6.28
C LYS A 119 -1.41 3.43 6.24
N LYS A 120 -1.97 3.77 7.41
CA LYS A 120 -2.59 5.08 7.63
C LYS A 120 -1.48 6.12 7.81
N GLN A 121 -1.64 7.28 7.20
CA GLN A 121 -0.71 8.39 7.42
C GLN A 121 -0.80 8.87 8.87
N GLU A 122 0.34 9.23 9.46
CA GLU A 122 0.41 9.68 10.85
C GLU A 122 -0.27 11.04 11.06
N THR A 123 -0.18 11.91 10.05
CA THR A 123 -0.71 13.27 10.08
C THR A 123 -1.84 13.43 9.08
N VAL A 124 -2.86 14.23 9.43
CA VAL A 124 -3.95 14.58 8.52
C VAL A 124 -3.40 15.50 7.43
N ALA A 125 -3.62 15.15 6.17
CA ALA A 125 -3.27 16.00 5.03
C ALA A 125 -4.37 17.04 4.78
N LYS A 126 -3.97 18.27 4.44
CA LYS A 126 -4.89 19.38 4.17
C LYS A 126 -5.36 19.42 2.72
N SER A 127 -4.71 18.68 1.82
CA SER A 127 -5.12 18.47 0.44
C SER A 127 -4.83 17.03 -0.02
N SER A 128 -5.49 16.61 -1.10
CA SER A 128 -5.19 15.31 -1.76
C SER A 128 -3.74 15.27 -2.22
N THR A 129 -3.26 16.34 -2.88
CA THR A 129 -1.87 16.46 -3.35
C THR A 129 -0.85 16.32 -2.23
N GLU A 130 -1.11 16.84 -1.03
CA GLU A 130 -0.22 16.66 0.13
C GLU A 130 -0.17 15.20 0.59
N ALA A 131 -1.32 14.53 0.70
CA ALA A 131 -1.38 13.12 1.10
C ALA A 131 -0.63 12.24 0.10
N GLU A 132 -0.88 12.48 -1.17
CA GLU A 132 -0.23 11.82 -2.29
C GLU A 132 1.28 11.99 -2.25
N TYR A 133 1.76 13.23 -2.10
CA TYR A 133 3.19 13.53 -2.06
C TYR A 133 3.90 12.85 -0.88
N ARG A 134 3.30 12.90 0.31
CA ARG A 134 3.83 12.19 1.49
C ARG A 134 3.93 10.68 1.27
N SER A 135 2.98 10.11 0.53
CA SER A 135 2.98 8.68 0.21
C SER A 135 4.16 8.32 -0.69
N VAL A 136 4.46 9.16 -1.69
CA VAL A 136 5.64 9.01 -2.54
C VAL A 136 6.94 9.19 -1.75
N SER A 137 7.01 10.14 -0.81
CA SER A 137 8.20 10.33 0.05
C SER A 137 8.46 9.11 0.94
N ALA A 138 7.41 8.59 1.58
CA ALA A 138 7.49 7.38 2.39
C ALA A 138 7.96 6.17 1.56
N ALA A 139 7.34 5.96 0.39
CA ALA A 139 7.76 4.88 -0.51
C ALA A 139 9.18 5.06 -1.06
N SER A 140 9.61 6.30 -1.32
CA SER A 140 10.97 6.60 -1.77
C SER A 140 12.00 6.19 -0.72
N SER A 141 11.71 6.43 0.56
CA SER A 141 12.57 6.00 1.66
C SER A 141 12.71 4.47 1.73
N GLU A 142 11.60 3.75 1.57
CA GLU A 142 11.57 2.28 1.53
C GLU A 142 12.33 1.73 0.32
N VAL A 143 12.15 2.33 -0.86
CA VAL A 143 12.86 1.95 -2.09
C VAL A 143 14.37 2.18 -1.96
N LEU A 144 14.78 3.33 -1.41
CA LEU A 144 16.20 3.62 -1.18
C LEU A 144 16.83 2.65 -0.17
N TRP A 145 16.07 2.24 0.86
CA TRP A 145 16.50 1.18 1.76
C TRP A 145 16.67 -0.16 1.03
N LEU A 146 15.71 -0.56 0.19
CA LEU A 146 15.81 -1.77 -0.64
C LEU A 146 17.02 -1.71 -1.59
N ARG A 147 17.28 -0.57 -2.24
CA ARG A 147 18.47 -0.40 -3.11
C ARG A 147 19.76 -0.65 -2.35
N ARG A 148 19.88 -0.15 -1.11
CA ARG A 148 21.06 -0.39 -0.25
C ARG A 148 21.18 -1.86 0.14
N LEU A 149 20.08 -2.48 0.55
CA LEU A 149 20.05 -3.90 0.90
C LEU A 149 20.46 -4.79 -0.29
N LEU A 150 19.95 -4.50 -1.49
CA LEU A 150 20.31 -5.23 -2.71
C LEU A 150 21.79 -5.06 -3.06
N ALA A 151 22.37 -3.88 -2.83
CA ALA A 151 23.80 -3.66 -3.02
C ALA A 151 24.65 -4.51 -2.04
N GLU A 152 24.21 -4.67 -0.79
CA GLU A 152 24.85 -5.58 0.18
C GLU A 152 24.76 -7.05 -0.26
N PHE A 153 23.69 -7.44 -0.96
CA PHE A 153 23.55 -8.75 -1.61
C PHE A 153 24.27 -8.86 -2.95
N HIS A 154 25.13 -7.91 -3.30
CA HIS A 154 25.87 -7.88 -4.57
C HIS A 154 24.98 -7.77 -5.83
N ILE A 155 23.79 -7.17 -5.70
CA ILE A 155 22.85 -6.87 -6.79
C ILE A 155 22.63 -5.34 -6.85
N PRO A 156 23.67 -4.54 -7.13
CA PRO A 156 23.53 -3.09 -7.15
C PRO A 156 22.60 -2.64 -8.27
N GLN A 157 21.67 -1.74 -7.95
CA GLN A 157 20.75 -1.16 -8.92
C GLN A 157 21.44 0.02 -9.63
N THR A 158 22.00 -0.23 -10.81
CA THR A 158 22.83 0.75 -11.56
C THR A 158 22.01 1.85 -12.23
N SER A 159 20.75 1.57 -12.60
CA SER A 159 19.81 2.56 -13.10
C SER A 159 18.95 3.15 -11.97
N PRO A 160 18.36 4.35 -12.19
CA PRO A 160 17.38 4.91 -11.27
C PRO A 160 16.21 3.95 -11.09
N THR A 161 15.80 3.70 -9.85
CA THR A 161 14.60 2.87 -9.59
C THR A 161 13.35 3.67 -9.93
N THR A 162 12.48 3.09 -10.77
CA THR A 162 11.23 3.75 -11.15
C THR A 162 10.15 3.52 -10.09
N ILE A 163 9.55 4.62 -9.63
CA ILE A 163 8.37 4.65 -8.78
C ILE A 163 7.19 5.11 -9.64
N TYR A 164 6.24 4.21 -9.85
CA TYR A 164 5.02 4.45 -10.62
C TYR A 164 3.94 5.08 -9.75
N TYR A 165 3.37 6.17 -10.25
CA TYR A 165 2.44 7.01 -9.53
C TYR A 165 1.39 7.60 -10.48
N ASP A 166 0.12 7.68 -10.09
CA ASP A 166 -0.99 8.00 -11.00
C ASP A 166 -1.50 9.45 -10.91
N ASN A 167 -1.05 10.25 -9.94
CA ASN A 167 -1.39 11.67 -9.91
C ASN A 167 -0.35 12.55 -10.62
N THR A 168 -0.69 12.95 -11.85
CA THR A 168 0.10 13.85 -12.69
C THR A 168 0.42 15.20 -12.02
N SER A 169 -0.46 15.69 -11.14
CA SER A 169 -0.27 16.96 -10.43
C SER A 169 0.89 16.87 -9.43
N ALA A 170 0.99 15.76 -8.71
CA ALA A 170 2.10 15.54 -7.79
C ALA A 170 3.42 15.27 -8.53
N ILE A 171 3.36 14.66 -9.72
CA ILE A 171 4.53 14.47 -10.61
C ILE A 171 5.02 15.83 -11.12
N ALA A 172 4.11 16.68 -11.60
CA ALA A 172 4.47 18.03 -12.02
C ALA A 172 5.10 18.84 -10.87
N LEU A 173 4.64 18.62 -9.64
CA LEU A 173 5.25 19.19 -8.44
C LEU A 173 6.68 18.67 -8.25
N ALA A 174 6.89 17.35 -8.31
CA ALA A 174 8.20 16.73 -8.12
C ALA A 174 9.25 17.19 -9.14
N HIS A 175 8.83 17.67 -10.32
CA HIS A 175 9.73 18.19 -11.36
C HIS A 175 9.79 19.72 -11.43
N ASN A 176 9.06 20.46 -10.59
CA ASN A 176 9.04 21.93 -10.62
C ASN A 176 9.90 22.53 -9.51
N PRO A 177 11.13 22.99 -9.80
CA PRO A 177 12.09 23.50 -8.80
C PRO A 177 11.62 24.75 -8.04
N VAL A 178 10.53 25.40 -8.47
CA VAL A 178 10.02 26.67 -7.93
C VAL A 178 8.86 26.47 -6.94
N PHE A 179 8.54 25.23 -6.56
CA PHE A 179 7.47 25.00 -5.58
C PHE A 179 7.91 25.41 -4.16
N HIS A 180 7.24 26.43 -3.61
CA HIS A 180 7.36 26.80 -2.20
C HIS A 180 6.21 26.16 -1.41
N ALA A 181 6.49 25.04 -0.75
CA ALA A 181 5.52 24.42 0.13
C ALA A 181 5.22 25.35 1.32
N HIS A 182 3.95 25.59 1.64
CA HIS A 182 3.55 26.41 2.78
C HIS A 182 3.86 25.76 4.15
N THR A 183 4.30 24.51 4.16
CA THR A 183 4.59 23.75 5.37
C THR A 183 5.90 22.99 5.28
N LYS A 184 6.74 23.17 6.30
CA LYS A 184 8.11 22.63 6.39
C LYS A 184 8.24 21.13 6.14
N HIS A 185 7.27 20.31 6.57
CA HIS A 185 7.34 18.86 6.38
C HIS A 185 7.24 18.46 4.89
N ILE A 186 6.36 19.12 4.13
CA ILE A 186 6.24 18.89 2.68
C ILE A 186 7.51 19.36 1.97
N GLU A 187 8.08 20.48 2.41
CA GLU A 187 9.32 21.04 1.84
C GLU A 187 10.50 20.08 2.01
N ILE A 188 10.62 19.43 3.18
CA ILE A 188 11.65 18.42 3.44
C ILE A 188 11.45 17.19 2.55
N ASP A 189 10.24 16.64 2.51
CA ASP A 189 9.88 15.53 1.62
C ASP A 189 10.21 15.87 0.16
N TYR A 190 9.99 17.12 -0.21
CA TYR A 190 10.20 17.62 -1.55
C TYR A 190 11.67 17.67 -1.95
N HIS A 191 12.49 18.32 -1.13
CA HIS A 191 13.93 18.35 -1.38
C HIS A 191 14.55 16.94 -1.33
N PHE A 192 14.04 16.07 -0.47
CA PHE A 192 14.50 14.69 -0.39
C PHE A 192 14.32 13.95 -1.73
N ILE A 193 13.10 13.97 -2.28
CA ILE A 193 12.79 13.29 -3.55
C ILE A 193 13.62 13.90 -4.70
N ILE A 194 13.63 15.22 -4.84
CA ILE A 194 14.33 15.88 -5.95
C ILE A 194 15.83 15.62 -5.91
N ASN A 195 16.44 15.65 -4.73
CA ASN A 195 17.87 15.37 -4.61
C ASN A 195 18.21 13.95 -5.07
N HIS A 196 17.35 12.97 -4.80
CA HIS A 196 17.55 11.59 -5.24
C HIS A 196 17.25 11.39 -6.74
N ILE A 197 16.31 12.14 -7.31
CA ILE A 197 16.10 12.18 -8.77
C ILE A 197 17.32 12.78 -9.46
N ALA A 198 17.83 13.93 -8.98
CA ALA A 198 18.99 14.61 -9.56
C ALA A 198 20.27 13.77 -9.48
N LYS A 199 20.42 12.92 -8.45
CA LYS A 199 21.52 11.95 -8.33
C LYS A 199 21.37 10.72 -9.22
N GLY A 200 20.20 10.49 -9.81
CA GLY A 200 19.90 9.27 -10.57
C GLY A 200 19.62 8.05 -9.70
N ASP A 201 19.25 8.23 -8.43
CA ASP A 201 18.85 7.11 -7.56
C ASP A 201 17.42 6.66 -7.84
N LEU A 202 16.54 7.63 -8.11
CA LEU A 202 15.10 7.43 -8.29
C LEU A 202 14.62 8.09 -9.58
N ASN A 203 13.56 7.53 -10.15
CA ASN A 203 12.79 8.12 -11.23
C ASN A 203 11.30 8.02 -10.88
N ILE A 204 10.57 9.13 -10.96
CA ILE A 204 9.11 9.11 -10.75
C ILE A 204 8.45 9.09 -12.13
N SER A 205 7.52 8.18 -12.35
CA SER A 205 6.86 8.04 -13.65
C SER A 205 5.36 7.88 -13.49
N HIS A 206 4.63 8.52 -14.40
CA HIS A 206 3.19 8.43 -14.43
C HIS A 206 2.74 7.04 -14.85
N ILE A 207 1.72 6.50 -14.18
CA ILE A 207 0.98 5.31 -14.62
C ILE A 207 -0.52 5.60 -14.64
N SER A 208 -1.25 4.99 -15.57
CA SER A 208 -2.72 5.06 -15.56
C SER A 208 -3.27 4.45 -14.26
N SER A 209 -4.30 5.06 -13.66
CA SER A 209 -5.00 4.48 -12.51
C SER A 209 -5.55 3.07 -12.79
N ILE A 210 -5.83 2.73 -14.06
CA ILE A 210 -6.24 1.37 -14.43
C ILE A 210 -5.09 0.37 -14.22
N ASP A 211 -3.84 0.80 -14.37
CA ASP A 211 -2.66 -0.04 -14.20
C ASP A 211 -1.99 0.11 -12.83
N GLN A 212 -2.52 0.97 -11.97
CA GLN A 212 -2.02 1.19 -10.61
C GLN A 212 -2.23 -0.07 -9.74
N ILE A 213 -1.13 -0.80 -9.49
CA ILE A 213 -1.16 -2.03 -8.69
C ILE A 213 -1.40 -1.72 -7.22
N ALA A 214 -0.90 -0.58 -6.72
CA ALA A 214 -1.00 -0.19 -5.32
C ALA A 214 -2.44 0.11 -4.85
N ASP A 215 -3.41 0.25 -5.78
CA ASP A 215 -4.85 0.38 -5.48
C ASP A 215 -5.37 -0.72 -4.53
N ILE A 216 -4.84 -1.94 -4.65
CA ILE A 216 -5.25 -3.06 -3.80
C ILE A 216 -4.88 -2.87 -2.33
N LEU A 217 -3.91 -1.98 -2.06
CA LEU A 217 -3.38 -1.67 -0.74
C LEU A 217 -4.05 -0.46 -0.09
N THR A 218 -4.87 0.28 -0.83
CA THR A 218 -5.46 1.55 -0.39
C THR A 218 -6.98 1.58 -0.45
N LYS A 219 -7.59 0.84 -1.37
CA LYS A 219 -9.01 0.97 -1.70
C LYS A 219 -9.80 -0.34 -1.46
N PRO A 220 -11.07 -0.25 -1.04
CA PRO A 220 -11.98 -1.38 -1.09
C PRO A 220 -12.41 -1.62 -2.54
N LEU A 221 -11.91 -2.69 -3.16
CA LEU A 221 -12.12 -2.97 -4.59
C LEU A 221 -13.28 -3.95 -4.83
N PRO A 222 -14.04 -3.81 -5.94
CA PRO A 222 -14.92 -4.86 -6.46
C PRO A 222 -14.14 -6.17 -6.69
N GLU A 223 -14.86 -7.29 -6.70
CA GLU A 223 -14.25 -8.62 -6.79
C GLU A 223 -13.35 -8.79 -8.03
N ASP A 224 -13.85 -8.47 -9.23
CA ASP A 224 -13.09 -8.60 -10.47
C ASP A 224 -11.80 -7.78 -10.46
N ARG A 225 -11.89 -6.52 -10.00
CA ARG A 225 -10.73 -5.63 -9.89
C ARG A 225 -9.74 -6.14 -8.84
N PHE A 226 -10.24 -6.67 -7.72
CA PHE A 226 -9.38 -7.25 -6.68
C PHE A 226 -8.63 -8.48 -7.18
N ILE A 227 -9.31 -9.39 -7.89
CA ILE A 227 -8.69 -10.59 -8.47
C ILE A 227 -7.62 -10.17 -9.49
N LEU A 228 -7.94 -9.23 -10.39
CA LEU A 228 -6.99 -8.71 -11.36
C LEU A 228 -5.72 -8.15 -10.70
N LEU A 229 -5.87 -7.27 -9.70
CA LEU A 229 -4.71 -6.69 -9.03
C LEU A 229 -3.95 -7.70 -8.17
N ARG A 230 -4.62 -8.68 -7.58
CA ARG A 230 -3.97 -9.80 -6.88
C ARG A 230 -3.06 -10.58 -7.82
N HIS A 231 -3.51 -10.85 -9.06
CA HIS A 231 -2.65 -11.46 -10.08
C HIS A 231 -1.49 -10.56 -10.48
N LYS A 232 -1.70 -9.23 -10.58
CA LYS A 232 -0.61 -8.26 -10.81
C LYS A 232 0.41 -8.17 -9.65
N LEU A 233 0.03 -8.54 -8.43
CA LEU A 233 0.96 -8.75 -7.30
C LEU A 233 1.71 -10.10 -7.36
N THR A 234 1.65 -10.80 -8.50
CA THR A 234 2.16 -12.16 -8.73
C THR A 234 1.58 -13.26 -7.85
N ILE A 235 0.51 -13.01 -7.11
CA ILE A 235 -0.11 -14.04 -6.27
C ILE A 235 -0.88 -15.03 -7.16
N CYS A 236 -0.39 -16.25 -7.23
CA CYS A 236 -0.96 -17.32 -8.05
C CYS A 236 -0.96 -18.68 -7.33
N SER A 237 -1.66 -19.66 -7.91
CA SER A 237 -1.60 -21.06 -7.47
C SER A 237 -0.26 -21.67 -7.87
N LYS A 238 0.26 -22.61 -7.08
CA LYS A 238 1.45 -23.40 -7.44
C LYS A 238 1.27 -24.30 -8.67
N GLU A 239 0.04 -24.46 -9.15
CA GLU A 239 -0.29 -25.24 -10.34
C GLU A 239 -0.46 -24.31 -11.55
N ALA A 240 0.64 -24.04 -12.24
CA ALA A 240 0.69 -23.58 -13.63
C ALA A 240 1.96 -24.15 -14.29
#